data_AF-A0A661IBP0-F1
#
_entry.id   AF-A0A661IBP0-F1
#
_cell.length_a   1.000
_cell.length_b   1.000
_cell.length_c   1.000
_cell.angle_alpha   90.00
_cell.angle_beta   90.00
_cell.angle_gamma   90.00
#
_symmetry.space_group_name_H-M   'P 1'
#
loop_
_entity.id
_entity.type
_entity.pdbx_description
1 polymer ?
#
loop_
_entity_poly.entity_id
_entity_poly.type
_entity_poly.pdbx_seq_one_letter_code
_entity_poly.pdbx_strand_id
1 'polypeptide(L)'
;MIDIDYYAKEHLGVNATKWLKYFAKREYKNLSILIYTMKNVDLNWITHDDTRREITILCSTFGISLEQNKLDFKGIMEIIVDKGIEISTHVEFSQLEFRSGSYTRGLCPSCKKRELYVPDQGKADGIVCNRKNACGYTASAYSYLKDNRKKTAKEAFEILAEIANTSVDEINYDNEVHTNEIVSFTKKPKQIKKTPVQIIEDKKVAYISFDSNKEENFIDFNKFLPEVITTNTKDNSTVILYNKLDNLQRWKVFVTAIYNFSLHTKQWGKENYFKKIGISAKKNPILSEKVMMIHKKLGFLHLADIKNLINYLLDDCKFIADDLVEYGLIAHKNSKRIMVSIEEGLIVVPNFDMYTNMVTGLKLRKTKLKTWIDKESGEIKTDKNKEPEFSYKRIANPLPYHLTRESLLDKSMKFRFFEGQKDLHSMPSKKGYCDIAIPGTSGINEEMLGLFKGRIVELYFDQDDAGQKGALKLKKLLEKAGVIVLNITWDITLGADVNDVLQKGNIFKII
;
A
#
# COMPACT_ATOMS: atom_id res chain seq x y z
N MET A 1 -36.36 4.31 -22.76
CA MET A 1 -37.15 5.47 -22.22
C MET A 1 -37.55 5.23 -20.76
N ILE A 2 -37.88 6.25 -19.97
CA ILE A 2 -38.33 6.02 -18.57
C ILE A 2 -39.76 5.47 -18.51
N ASP A 3 -40.06 4.67 -17.48
CA ASP A 3 -41.39 4.13 -17.22
C ASP A 3 -42.29 5.14 -16.49
N ILE A 4 -42.97 5.98 -17.27
CA ILE A 4 -43.89 6.97 -16.72
C ILE A 4 -45.11 6.37 -16.04
N ASP A 5 -45.52 5.15 -16.40
CA ASP A 5 -46.65 4.46 -15.78
C ASP A 5 -46.29 4.04 -14.37
N TYR A 6 -45.07 3.52 -14.17
CA TYR A 6 -44.51 3.21 -12.87
C TYR A 6 -44.50 4.46 -11.97
N TYR A 7 -43.85 5.55 -12.41
CA TYR A 7 -43.72 6.76 -11.60
C TYR A 7 -45.07 7.42 -11.31
N ALA A 8 -46.00 7.44 -12.27
CA ALA A 8 -47.33 8.01 -12.05
C ALA A 8 -48.09 7.21 -10.97
N LYS A 9 -48.06 5.88 -11.03
CA LYS A 9 -48.72 5.03 -10.03
C LYS A 9 -48.11 5.20 -8.64
N GLU A 10 -46.80 5.24 -8.56
CA GLU A 10 -46.07 5.37 -7.29
C GLU A 10 -46.33 6.72 -6.61
N HIS A 11 -46.27 7.83 -7.36
CA HIS A 11 -46.30 9.17 -6.76
C HIS A 11 -47.64 9.90 -6.81
N LEU A 12 -48.56 9.49 -7.69
CA LEU A 12 -49.89 10.10 -7.79
C LEU A 12 -51.00 9.20 -7.26
N GLY A 13 -50.73 7.91 -7.02
CA GLY A 13 -51.70 6.96 -6.47
C GLY A 13 -52.99 6.93 -7.27
N VAL A 14 -54.12 7.22 -6.61
CA VAL A 14 -55.46 7.27 -7.23
C VAL A 14 -55.57 8.27 -8.39
N ASN A 15 -54.72 9.29 -8.42
CA ASN A 15 -54.70 10.31 -9.47
C ASN A 15 -53.87 9.90 -10.70
N ALA A 16 -53.14 8.77 -10.64
CA ALA A 16 -52.29 8.29 -11.73
C ALA A 16 -53.08 8.10 -13.04
N THR A 17 -54.23 7.43 -13.00
CA THR A 17 -55.07 7.18 -14.19
C THR A 17 -55.52 8.48 -14.85
N LYS A 18 -55.84 9.49 -14.04
CA LYS A 18 -56.27 10.80 -14.51
C LYS A 18 -55.14 11.57 -15.20
N TRP A 19 -53.93 11.50 -14.64
CA TRP A 19 -52.74 12.11 -15.25
C TRP A 19 -52.30 11.36 -16.52
N LEU A 20 -52.24 10.03 -16.47
CA LEU A 20 -51.84 9.17 -17.60
C LEU A 20 -52.74 9.34 -18.83
N LYS A 21 -54.03 9.65 -18.66
CA LYS A 21 -54.94 10.00 -19.76
C LYS A 21 -54.36 11.07 -20.70
N TYR A 22 -53.58 12.01 -20.15
CA TYR A 22 -53.02 13.15 -20.87
C TYR A 22 -51.56 12.98 -21.28
N PHE A 23 -50.78 12.19 -20.53
CA PHE A 23 -49.33 12.11 -20.70
C PHE A 23 -48.80 10.72 -21.09
N ALA A 24 -49.61 9.66 -21.08
CA ALA A 24 -49.16 8.28 -21.34
C ALA A 24 -48.51 8.09 -22.73
N LYS A 25 -48.88 8.92 -23.71
CA LYS A 25 -48.28 8.88 -25.06
C LYS A 25 -47.00 9.71 -25.19
N ARG A 26 -46.61 10.44 -24.14
CA ARG A 26 -45.40 11.25 -24.15
C ARG A 26 -44.22 10.41 -23.68
N GLU A 27 -43.10 10.70 -24.29
CA GLU A 27 -41.89 9.93 -24.16
C GLU A 27 -40.82 10.82 -23.55
N TYR A 28 -40.25 10.38 -22.42
CA TYR A 28 -39.21 11.12 -21.70
C TYR A 28 -37.92 10.32 -21.66
N LYS A 29 -36.82 10.96 -22.04
CA LYS A 29 -35.51 10.30 -22.12
C LYS A 29 -34.93 9.99 -20.73
N ASN A 30 -35.20 10.85 -19.75
CA ASN A 30 -34.75 10.71 -18.37
C ASN A 30 -35.69 11.46 -17.43
N LEU A 31 -35.57 11.18 -16.13
CA LEU A 31 -36.40 11.76 -15.09
C LEU A 31 -36.26 13.28 -14.98
N SER A 32 -35.07 13.83 -15.25
CA SER A 32 -34.86 15.29 -15.22
C SER A 32 -35.70 16.03 -16.26
N ILE A 33 -35.88 15.46 -17.47
CA ILE A 33 -36.75 16.05 -18.51
C ILE A 33 -38.21 15.93 -18.11
N LEU A 34 -38.63 14.80 -17.50
CA LEU A 34 -39.99 14.65 -16.99
C LEU A 34 -40.29 15.69 -15.90
N ILE A 35 -39.43 15.83 -14.90
CA ILE A 35 -39.56 16.81 -13.81
C ILE A 35 -39.66 18.24 -14.37
N TYR A 36 -38.74 18.60 -15.27
CA TYR A 36 -38.76 19.93 -15.88
C TYR A 36 -40.07 20.18 -16.64
N THR A 37 -40.54 19.19 -17.40
CA THR A 37 -41.81 19.28 -18.12
C THR A 37 -42.98 19.43 -17.16
N MET A 38 -43.01 18.69 -16.04
CA MET A 38 -44.07 18.76 -15.05
C MET A 38 -44.14 20.11 -14.34
N LYS A 39 -42.98 20.73 -14.08
CA LYS A 39 -42.89 22.06 -13.44
C LYS A 39 -43.23 23.22 -14.38
N ASN A 40 -43.11 23.02 -15.69
CA ASN A 40 -43.28 24.06 -16.71
C ASN A 40 -44.34 23.68 -17.75
N VAL A 41 -45.30 22.83 -17.39
CA VAL A 41 -46.22 22.27 -18.35
C VAL A 41 -47.14 23.34 -18.93
N ASP A 42 -47.20 23.43 -20.26
CA ASP A 42 -48.22 24.21 -20.95
C ASP A 42 -49.42 23.31 -21.30
N LEU A 43 -50.58 23.67 -20.76
CA LEU A 43 -51.85 22.95 -20.89
C LEU A 43 -52.92 23.76 -21.64
N ASN A 44 -52.52 24.74 -22.45
CA ASN A 44 -53.43 25.57 -23.24
C ASN A 44 -54.34 24.78 -24.21
N TRP A 45 -53.99 23.53 -24.51
CA TRP A 45 -54.78 22.60 -25.32
C TRP A 45 -55.93 21.91 -24.54
N ILE A 46 -56.01 22.05 -23.21
CA ILE A 46 -57.16 21.59 -22.40
C ILE A 46 -58.20 22.70 -22.33
N THR A 47 -59.31 22.57 -23.06
CA THR A 47 -60.30 23.65 -23.24
C THR A 47 -61.18 23.94 -22.01
N HIS A 48 -61.35 22.98 -21.10
CA HIS A 48 -62.11 23.17 -19.85
C HIS A 48 -61.23 23.70 -18.71
N ASP A 49 -61.54 24.89 -18.21
CA ASP A 49 -60.70 25.61 -17.24
C ASP A 49 -60.53 24.88 -15.90
N ASP A 50 -61.60 24.26 -15.36
CA ASP A 50 -61.51 23.50 -14.11
C ASP A 50 -60.60 22.27 -14.26
N THR A 51 -60.72 21.57 -15.39
CA THR A 51 -59.85 20.43 -15.71
C THR A 51 -58.41 20.89 -15.92
N ARG A 52 -58.19 22.01 -16.61
CA ARG A 52 -56.85 22.57 -16.83
C ARG A 52 -56.19 22.92 -15.50
N ARG A 53 -56.91 23.59 -14.59
CA ARG A 53 -56.42 23.95 -13.26
C ARG A 53 -56.05 22.73 -12.44
N GLU A 54 -56.90 21.72 -12.44
CA GLU A 54 -56.68 20.48 -11.70
C GLU A 54 -55.46 19.70 -12.22
N ILE A 55 -55.33 19.54 -13.55
CA ILE A 55 -54.18 18.85 -14.15
C ILE A 55 -52.90 19.66 -13.96
N THR A 56 -52.94 21.00 -13.95
CA THR A 56 -51.78 21.86 -13.63
C THR A 56 -51.29 21.62 -12.21
N ILE A 57 -52.20 21.54 -11.24
CA ILE A 57 -51.87 21.24 -9.84
C ILE A 57 -51.27 19.83 -9.74
N LEU A 58 -51.87 18.84 -10.41
CA LEU A 58 -51.36 17.48 -10.43
C LEU A 58 -49.95 17.39 -11.03
N CYS A 59 -49.68 18.08 -12.14
CA CYS A 59 -48.34 18.11 -12.74
C CYS A 59 -47.33 18.78 -11.80
N SER A 60 -47.70 19.88 -11.15
CA SER A 60 -46.82 20.58 -10.20
C SER A 60 -46.49 19.69 -9.00
N THR A 61 -47.50 19.05 -8.39
CA THR A 61 -47.33 18.12 -7.27
C THR A 61 -46.50 16.90 -7.68
N PHE A 62 -46.75 16.35 -8.87
CA PHE A 62 -45.98 15.22 -9.39
C PHE A 62 -44.52 15.61 -9.64
N GLY A 63 -44.27 16.76 -10.26
CA GLY A 63 -42.92 17.26 -10.49
C GLY A 63 -42.15 17.51 -9.19
N ILE A 64 -42.83 17.89 -8.10
CA ILE A 64 -42.22 18.04 -6.78
C ILE A 64 -41.91 16.68 -6.15
N SER A 65 -42.85 15.73 -6.20
CA SER A 65 -42.65 14.42 -5.58
C SER A 65 -41.56 13.60 -6.28
N LEU A 66 -41.42 13.75 -7.60
CA LEU A 66 -40.38 13.06 -8.38
C LEU A 66 -38.95 13.50 -8.06
N GLU A 67 -38.74 14.71 -7.52
CA GLU A 67 -37.40 15.19 -7.15
C GLU A 67 -36.73 14.30 -6.10
N GLN A 68 -37.51 13.57 -5.30
CA GLN A 68 -37.00 12.63 -4.31
C GLN A 68 -36.34 11.38 -4.92
N ASN A 69 -36.69 11.03 -6.16
CA ASN A 69 -36.12 9.86 -6.85
C ASN A 69 -34.91 10.20 -7.71
N LYS A 70 -34.59 11.50 -7.86
CA LYS A 70 -33.39 11.90 -8.56
C LYS A 70 -32.20 11.58 -7.67
N LEU A 71 -31.18 10.95 -8.24
CA LEU A 71 -29.89 10.86 -7.58
C LEU A 71 -29.38 12.27 -7.29
N ASP A 72 -29.22 12.55 -6.00
CA ASP A 72 -28.65 13.81 -5.56
C ASP A 72 -27.14 13.84 -5.83
N PHE A 73 -26.52 14.98 -5.53
CA PHE A 73 -25.08 15.17 -5.68
C PHE A 73 -24.26 14.06 -5.02
N LYS A 74 -24.71 13.61 -3.84
CA LYS A 74 -23.99 12.65 -3.02
C LYS A 74 -24.10 11.25 -3.63
N GLY A 75 -25.29 10.85 -4.07
CA GLY A 75 -25.54 9.55 -4.70
C GLY A 75 -24.75 9.36 -5.99
N ILE A 76 -24.70 10.37 -6.86
CA ILE A 76 -23.89 10.30 -8.10
C ILE A 76 -22.40 10.13 -7.76
N MET A 77 -21.89 10.89 -6.78
CA MET A 77 -20.50 10.78 -6.36
C MET A 77 -20.16 9.42 -5.74
N GLU A 78 -21.04 8.87 -4.90
CA GLU A 78 -20.87 7.54 -4.31
C GLU A 78 -20.74 6.47 -5.40
N ILE A 79 -21.59 6.51 -6.44
CA ILE A 79 -21.53 5.57 -7.58
C ILE A 79 -20.23 5.73 -8.39
N ILE A 80 -19.77 6.97 -8.63
CA ILE A 80 -18.51 7.22 -9.34
C ILE A 80 -17.32 6.66 -8.55
N VAL A 81 -17.31 6.85 -7.23
CA VAL A 81 -16.26 6.33 -6.35
C VAL A 81 -16.28 4.79 -6.33
N ASP A 82 -17.47 4.18 -6.24
CA ASP A 82 -17.64 2.72 -6.24
C ASP A 82 -17.21 2.06 -7.56
N LYS A 83 -17.42 2.73 -8.70
CA LYS A 83 -16.90 2.28 -10.02
C LYS A 83 -15.37 2.36 -10.11
N GLY A 84 -14.72 3.06 -9.19
CA GLY A 84 -13.27 3.16 -9.05
C GLY A 84 -12.68 4.34 -9.84
N ILE A 85 -12.02 5.26 -9.13
CA ILE A 85 -11.40 6.45 -9.73
C ILE A 85 -9.90 6.26 -9.78
N GLU A 86 -9.30 6.23 -10.97
CA GLU A 86 -7.84 6.22 -11.14
C GLU A 86 -7.33 7.60 -11.61
N ILE A 87 -7.17 8.52 -10.65
CA ILE A 87 -6.76 9.93 -10.87
C ILE A 87 -5.43 10.03 -11.63
N SER A 88 -4.56 9.02 -11.50
CA SER A 88 -3.23 8.96 -12.13
C SER A 88 -3.24 9.00 -13.66
N THR A 89 -4.37 8.72 -14.28
CA THR A 89 -4.48 8.56 -15.73
C THR A 89 -4.99 9.80 -16.47
N HIS A 90 -5.44 10.84 -15.73
CA HIS A 90 -6.17 11.95 -16.32
C HIS A 90 -5.42 13.28 -16.31
N VAL A 91 -5.46 14.01 -17.44
CA VAL A 91 -4.66 15.22 -17.70
C VAL A 91 -4.91 16.36 -16.72
N GLU A 92 -6.13 16.47 -16.17
CA GLU A 92 -6.48 17.50 -15.19
C GLU A 92 -5.75 17.35 -13.85
N PHE A 93 -5.14 16.19 -13.63
CA PHE A 93 -4.32 15.89 -12.46
C PHE A 93 -2.83 15.77 -12.79
N SER A 94 -2.42 16.15 -14.01
CA SER A 94 -1.02 16.07 -14.48
C SER A 94 0.01 16.83 -13.63
N GLN A 95 -0.41 17.82 -12.84
CA GLN A 95 0.49 18.50 -11.88
C GLN A 95 0.87 17.63 -10.67
N LEU A 96 0.19 16.50 -10.50
CA LEU A 96 0.55 15.50 -9.52
C LEU A 96 1.53 14.54 -10.22
N GLU A 97 2.81 14.58 -9.88
CA GLU A 97 3.81 13.68 -10.46
C GLU A 97 3.54 12.25 -9.96
N PHE A 98 2.90 11.41 -10.78
CA PHE A 98 2.69 10.00 -10.49
C PHE A 98 3.99 9.23 -10.77
N ARG A 99 4.57 8.63 -9.72
CA ARG A 99 5.76 7.77 -9.83
C ARG A 99 5.32 6.33 -9.62
N SER A 100 5.74 5.44 -10.51
CA SER A 100 5.51 4.00 -10.38
C SER A 100 6.01 3.50 -9.03
N GLY A 101 5.12 2.98 -8.19
CA GLY A 101 5.46 2.42 -6.89
C GLY A 101 5.65 3.42 -5.73
N SER A 102 5.38 4.72 -5.90
CA SER A 102 5.44 5.70 -4.80
C SER A 102 4.21 6.61 -4.70
N TYR A 103 4.10 7.36 -3.60
CA TYR A 103 3.12 8.44 -3.45
C TYR A 103 3.27 9.47 -4.59
N THR A 104 2.13 9.96 -5.10
CA THR A 104 2.10 11.08 -6.05
C THR A 104 2.81 12.30 -5.46
N ARG A 105 3.48 13.12 -6.26
CA ARG A 105 4.10 14.37 -5.78
C ARG A 105 3.65 15.55 -6.63
N GLY A 106 2.69 16.30 -6.13
CA GLY A 106 2.26 17.57 -6.70
C GLY A 106 2.61 18.74 -5.81
N LEU A 107 2.56 19.94 -6.38
CA LEU A 107 2.65 21.17 -5.60
C LEU A 107 1.38 21.34 -4.77
N CYS A 108 1.51 21.39 -3.45
CA CYS A 108 0.36 21.62 -2.57
C CYS A 108 -0.16 23.05 -2.76
N PRO A 109 -1.47 23.25 -3.02
CA PRO A 109 -2.03 24.57 -3.22
C PRO A 109 -1.97 25.44 -1.96
N SER A 110 -1.96 24.83 -0.77
CA SER A 110 -1.85 25.52 0.51
C SER A 110 -0.40 25.89 0.85
N CYS A 111 0.49 24.92 1.09
CA CYS A 111 1.87 25.23 1.53
C CYS A 111 2.91 25.43 0.42
N LYS A 112 2.53 25.30 -0.85
CA LYS A 112 3.41 25.45 -2.02
C LYS A 112 4.65 24.53 -2.01
N LYS A 113 4.63 23.44 -1.25
CA LYS A 113 5.69 22.40 -1.28
C LYS A 113 5.23 21.20 -2.12
N ARG A 114 6.17 20.49 -2.73
CA ARG A 114 5.93 19.32 -3.61
C ARG A 114 5.58 18.06 -2.82
N GLU A 115 4.52 18.15 -2.04
CA GLU A 115 4.11 17.16 -1.05
C GLU A 115 2.64 16.78 -1.18
N LEU A 116 1.96 17.21 -2.25
CA LEU A 116 0.58 16.83 -2.54
C LEU A 116 0.55 15.43 -3.15
N TYR A 117 -0.33 14.56 -2.68
CA TYR A 117 -0.43 13.20 -3.19
C TYR A 117 -1.87 12.69 -3.19
N VAL A 118 -2.11 11.65 -4.00
CA VAL A 118 -3.34 10.87 -3.97
C VAL A 118 -3.06 9.57 -3.22
N PRO A 119 -3.80 9.22 -2.16
CA PRO A 119 -3.70 7.92 -1.50
C PRO A 119 -4.00 6.75 -2.46
N ASP A 120 -3.75 5.53 -1.99
CA ASP A 120 -3.95 4.29 -2.75
C ASP A 120 -3.35 4.32 -4.17
N GLN A 121 -2.13 4.86 -4.29
CA GLN A 121 -1.40 4.94 -5.55
C GLN A 121 -2.12 5.71 -6.68
N GLY A 122 -3.00 6.65 -6.34
CA GLY A 122 -3.81 7.37 -7.33
C GLY A 122 -5.23 6.86 -7.48
N LYS A 123 -5.61 5.81 -6.74
CA LYS A 123 -6.93 5.17 -6.81
C LYS A 123 -7.93 5.65 -5.76
N ALA A 124 -7.51 6.57 -4.90
CA ALA A 124 -8.40 7.22 -3.94
C ALA A 124 -9.04 8.47 -4.55
N ASP A 125 -10.23 8.79 -4.08
CA ASP A 125 -10.98 10.01 -4.41
C ASP A 125 -10.48 11.24 -3.61
N GLY A 126 -9.48 11.08 -2.76
CA GLY A 126 -8.90 12.13 -1.91
C GLY A 126 -7.52 12.61 -2.38
N ILE A 127 -7.25 13.89 -2.22
CA ILE A 127 -5.96 14.53 -2.49
C ILE A 127 -5.47 15.19 -1.20
N VAL A 128 -4.27 14.82 -0.77
CA VAL A 128 -3.76 15.11 0.57
C VAL A 128 -2.35 15.69 0.50
N CYS A 129 -2.03 16.66 1.34
CA CYS A 129 -0.64 17.07 1.56
C CYS A 129 0.01 16.19 2.61
N ASN A 130 1.14 15.58 2.25
CA ASN A 130 1.96 14.71 3.08
C ASN A 130 2.59 15.46 4.28
N ARG A 131 2.62 16.80 4.26
CA ARG A 131 3.02 17.64 5.40
C ARG A 131 1.87 17.79 6.40
N LYS A 132 1.38 16.69 6.98
CA LYS A 132 0.23 16.72 7.91
C LYS A 132 0.46 17.62 9.12
N ASN A 133 1.70 17.74 9.61
CA ASN A 133 2.06 18.56 10.77
C ASN A 133 2.34 20.04 10.45
N ALA A 134 2.32 20.44 9.18
CA ALA A 134 2.65 21.81 8.77
C ALA A 134 1.69 22.43 7.73
N CYS A 135 0.91 21.61 7.02
CA CYS A 135 -0.01 22.06 5.98
C CYS A 135 -1.40 21.42 6.11
N GLY A 136 -1.46 20.13 6.48
CA GLY A 136 -2.71 19.42 6.74
C GLY A 136 -3.73 19.37 5.59
N TYR A 137 -3.41 19.88 4.40
CA TYR A 137 -4.37 20.06 3.32
C TYR A 137 -4.98 18.73 2.88
N THR A 138 -6.31 18.68 2.83
CA THR A 138 -7.09 17.55 2.32
C THR A 138 -8.24 18.10 1.48
N ALA A 139 -8.45 17.53 0.30
CA ALA A 139 -9.59 17.81 -0.55
C ALA A 139 -10.03 16.52 -1.23
N SER A 140 -11.31 16.37 -1.55
CA SER A 140 -11.72 15.35 -2.53
C SER A 140 -11.23 15.75 -3.93
N ALA A 141 -11.18 14.79 -4.86
CA ALA A 141 -10.85 15.03 -6.26
C ALA A 141 -11.82 16.05 -6.87
N TYR A 142 -13.10 15.96 -6.50
CA TYR A 142 -14.13 16.93 -6.88
C TYR A 142 -13.80 18.34 -6.37
N SER A 143 -13.56 18.50 -5.06
CA SER A 143 -13.24 19.82 -4.49
C SER A 143 -11.94 20.36 -5.06
N TYR A 144 -10.97 19.50 -5.32
CA TYR A 144 -9.71 19.89 -5.93
C TYR A 144 -9.88 20.44 -7.36
N LEU A 145 -10.71 19.79 -8.19
CA LEU A 145 -11.02 20.26 -9.54
C LEU A 145 -11.70 21.64 -9.52
N LYS A 146 -12.63 21.86 -8.58
CA LYS A 146 -13.31 23.15 -8.45
C LYS A 146 -12.38 24.24 -7.95
N ASP A 147 -11.73 23.99 -6.82
CA ASP A 147 -11.05 25.05 -6.08
C ASP A 147 -9.69 25.39 -6.70
N ASN A 148 -8.98 24.38 -7.21
CA ASN A 148 -7.62 24.52 -7.73
C ASN A 148 -7.55 24.47 -9.26
N ARG A 149 -8.44 23.73 -9.93
CA ARG A 149 -8.49 23.67 -11.40
C ARG A 149 -9.58 24.57 -12.00
N LYS A 150 -10.32 25.30 -11.15
CA LYS A 150 -11.34 26.28 -11.53
C LYS A 150 -12.44 25.69 -12.43
N LYS A 151 -12.74 24.41 -12.26
CA LYS A 151 -13.83 23.73 -12.96
C LYS A 151 -15.18 24.08 -12.34
N THR A 152 -16.21 24.15 -13.16
CA THR A 152 -17.59 24.18 -12.70
C THR A 152 -17.97 22.84 -12.07
N ALA A 153 -19.06 22.80 -11.31
CA ALA A 153 -19.56 21.56 -10.71
C ALA A 153 -19.83 20.49 -11.80
N LYS A 154 -20.44 20.89 -12.91
CA LYS A 154 -20.74 20.01 -14.05
C LYS A 154 -19.47 19.42 -14.67
N GLU A 155 -18.49 20.27 -15.01
CA GLU A 155 -17.23 19.81 -15.60
C GLU A 155 -16.47 18.87 -14.66
N ALA A 156 -16.44 19.16 -13.35
CA ALA A 156 -15.79 18.30 -12.37
C ALA A 156 -16.43 16.90 -12.33
N PHE A 157 -17.75 16.81 -12.44
CA PHE A 157 -18.46 15.53 -12.53
C PHE A 157 -18.13 14.76 -13.79
N GLU A 158 -18.17 15.42 -14.94
CA GLU A 158 -17.89 14.79 -16.23
C GLU A 158 -16.46 14.22 -16.26
N ILE A 159 -15.48 14.96 -15.71
CA ILE A 159 -14.09 14.49 -15.57
C ILE A 159 -13.99 13.25 -14.66
N LEU A 160 -14.66 13.25 -13.52
CA LEU A 160 -14.58 12.12 -12.58
C LEU A 160 -15.32 10.89 -13.11
N ALA A 161 -16.47 11.06 -13.77
CA ALA A 161 -17.18 9.99 -14.43
C ALA A 161 -16.33 9.39 -15.58
N GLU A 162 -15.65 10.23 -16.37
CA GLU A 162 -14.72 9.78 -17.41
C GLU A 162 -13.58 8.93 -16.83
N ILE A 163 -12.99 9.37 -15.71
CA ILE A 163 -11.94 8.60 -15.01
C ILE A 163 -12.46 7.23 -14.55
N ALA A 164 -13.70 7.17 -14.09
CA ALA A 164 -14.36 5.93 -13.70
C ALA A 164 -14.88 5.10 -14.90
N ASN A 165 -14.50 5.45 -16.13
CA ASN A 165 -14.92 4.82 -17.39
C ASN A 165 -16.46 4.76 -17.55
N THR A 166 -17.16 5.83 -17.16
CA THR A 166 -18.61 5.96 -17.34
C THR A 166 -18.99 7.40 -17.70
N SER A 167 -20.29 7.72 -17.72
CA SER A 167 -20.79 9.09 -17.84
C SER A 167 -21.89 9.36 -16.81
N VAL A 168 -22.14 10.64 -16.51
CA VAL A 168 -23.25 11.03 -15.63
C VAL A 168 -24.60 10.61 -16.21
N ASP A 169 -24.74 10.63 -17.54
CA ASP A 169 -25.95 10.18 -18.22
C ASP A 169 -26.15 8.66 -18.10
N GLU A 170 -25.07 7.88 -18.20
CA GLU A 170 -25.08 6.42 -17.94
C GLU A 170 -25.47 6.11 -16.49
N ILE A 171 -24.89 6.81 -15.52
CA ILE A 171 -25.20 6.60 -14.10
C ILE A 171 -26.67 6.90 -13.82
N ASN A 172 -27.17 8.02 -14.31
CA ASN A 172 -28.58 8.34 -14.13
C ASN A 172 -29.44 7.26 -14.78
N TYR A 173 -29.16 6.89 -16.04
CA TYR A 173 -29.88 5.84 -16.75
C TYR A 173 -29.91 4.51 -15.99
N ASP A 174 -28.76 4.00 -15.53
CA ASP A 174 -28.66 2.73 -14.78
C ASP A 174 -29.50 2.73 -13.48
N ASN A 175 -29.85 3.91 -12.95
CA ASN A 175 -30.64 4.08 -11.73
C ASN A 175 -32.08 4.53 -12.01
N GLU A 176 -32.50 4.64 -13.27
CA GLU A 176 -33.88 4.93 -13.64
C GLU A 176 -34.69 3.64 -13.89
N VAL A 177 -36.01 3.74 -13.73
CA VAL A 177 -36.94 2.66 -14.12
C VAL A 177 -37.30 2.81 -15.61
N HIS A 178 -37.18 1.71 -16.37
CA HIS A 178 -37.32 1.70 -17.83
C HIS A 178 -38.35 0.67 -18.33
N THR A 179 -38.98 0.99 -19.47
CA THR A 179 -40.02 0.15 -20.13
C THR A 179 -39.49 -0.97 -21.03
N ASN A 180 -38.20 -1.37 -20.91
CA ASN A 180 -37.47 -2.42 -21.66
C ASN A 180 -36.63 -1.99 -22.89
N GLU A 181 -35.81 -0.95 -22.81
CA GLU A 181 -34.80 -0.68 -23.85
C GLU A 181 -33.37 -0.82 -23.30
N ILE A 182 -32.51 -1.51 -24.05
CA ILE A 182 -31.05 -1.44 -23.88
C ILE A 182 -30.60 -0.20 -24.66
N VAL A 183 -30.42 0.93 -23.98
CA VAL A 183 -29.76 2.09 -24.60
C VAL A 183 -28.27 1.75 -24.76
N SER A 184 -27.82 1.51 -25.99
CA SER A 184 -26.40 1.32 -26.25
C SER A 184 -25.70 2.68 -26.16
N PHE A 185 -24.98 2.93 -25.07
CA PHE A 185 -23.98 3.99 -25.02
C PHE A 185 -22.85 3.61 -25.98
N THR A 186 -22.90 4.17 -27.20
CA THR A 186 -21.84 3.94 -28.19
C THR A 186 -20.56 4.51 -27.62
N LYS A 187 -19.64 3.64 -27.20
CA LYS A 187 -18.25 3.99 -26.92
C LYS A 187 -17.74 4.77 -28.12
N LYS A 188 -17.61 6.10 -28.00
CA LYS A 188 -16.96 6.89 -29.05
C LYS A 188 -15.58 6.26 -29.26
N PRO A 189 -15.28 5.72 -30.44
CA PRO A 189 -13.93 5.29 -30.74
C PRO A 189 -13.03 6.51 -30.54
N LYS A 190 -11.94 6.35 -29.79
CA LYS A 190 -10.92 7.40 -29.68
C LYS A 190 -10.55 7.84 -31.10
N GLN A 191 -11.00 9.02 -31.52
CA GLN A 191 -10.25 9.78 -32.52
C GLN A 191 -9.00 10.25 -31.80
N ILE A 192 -8.01 9.36 -31.77
CA ILE A 192 -6.63 9.72 -31.50
C ILE A 192 -6.29 10.67 -32.64
N LYS A 193 -6.40 11.98 -32.41
CA LYS A 193 -5.53 12.92 -33.12
C LYS A 193 -4.15 12.37 -32.88
N LYS A 194 -3.52 11.84 -33.93
CA LYS A 194 -2.10 11.45 -33.96
C LYS A 194 -1.29 12.73 -33.78
N THR A 195 -1.35 13.32 -32.59
CA THR A 195 -0.19 13.98 -32.01
C THR A 195 0.87 12.88 -31.94
N PRO A 196 2.14 13.14 -32.33
CA PRO A 196 3.15 12.11 -32.38
C PRO A 196 3.07 11.33 -31.08
N VAL A 197 2.86 10.03 -31.20
CA VAL A 197 3.13 9.11 -30.12
C VAL A 197 4.61 9.34 -29.86
N GLN A 198 4.92 10.20 -28.88
CA GLN A 198 6.09 9.92 -28.08
C GLN A 198 5.78 8.53 -27.54
N ILE A 199 6.41 7.55 -28.18
CA ILE A 199 6.74 6.29 -27.55
C ILE A 199 7.29 6.76 -26.21
N ILE A 200 6.49 6.65 -25.15
CA ILE A 200 7.04 6.72 -23.81
C ILE A 200 7.92 5.49 -23.83
N GLU A 201 9.21 5.69 -24.12
CA GLU A 201 10.22 4.66 -23.96
C GLU A 201 9.88 3.99 -22.63
N ASP A 202 9.75 2.66 -22.64
CA ASP A 202 9.71 1.87 -21.41
C ASP A 202 10.74 2.51 -20.48
N LYS A 203 10.27 3.20 -19.44
CA LYS A 203 11.12 4.07 -18.64
C LYS A 203 12.16 3.13 -18.07
N LYS A 204 13.36 3.11 -18.64
CA LYS A 204 14.37 2.09 -18.33
C LYS A 204 14.61 2.19 -16.84
N VAL A 205 14.21 1.16 -16.10
CA VAL A 205 14.50 1.06 -14.69
C VAL A 205 16.01 1.13 -14.57
N ALA A 206 16.50 2.15 -13.86
CA ALA A 206 17.92 2.31 -13.61
C ALA A 206 18.31 1.28 -12.54
N TYR A 207 18.59 0.06 -13.01
CA TYR A 207 18.99 -1.04 -12.16
C TYR A 207 20.30 -0.73 -11.44
N ILE A 208 20.34 -1.03 -10.14
CA ILE A 208 21.54 -0.93 -9.32
C ILE A 208 22.50 -2.04 -9.73
N SER A 209 23.76 -1.68 -9.98
CA SER A 209 24.85 -2.63 -10.18
C SER A 209 25.64 -2.84 -8.88
N PHE A 210 26.06 -4.08 -8.64
CA PHE A 210 27.04 -4.37 -7.61
C PHE A 210 28.44 -3.92 -8.06
N ASP A 211 29.16 -3.20 -7.20
CA ASP A 211 30.54 -2.79 -7.43
C ASP A 211 31.47 -3.75 -6.69
N SER A 212 32.08 -4.67 -7.44
CA SER A 212 33.00 -5.66 -6.88
C SER A 212 34.32 -5.06 -6.39
N ASN A 213 34.69 -3.87 -6.85
CA ASN A 213 35.95 -3.22 -6.49
C ASN A 213 35.82 -2.39 -5.21
N LYS A 214 34.58 -2.09 -4.80
CA LYS A 214 34.33 -1.39 -3.54
C LYS A 214 34.59 -2.33 -2.35
N GLU A 215 35.54 -1.95 -1.52
CA GLU A 215 35.88 -2.67 -0.30
C GLU A 215 34.76 -2.57 0.73
N GLU A 216 34.65 -3.61 1.56
CA GLU A 216 33.80 -3.58 2.73
C GLU A 216 34.48 -2.79 3.84
N ASN A 217 33.78 -1.78 4.36
CA ASN A 217 34.26 -0.98 5.47
C ASN A 217 33.59 -1.45 6.75
N PHE A 218 34.38 -2.06 7.64
CA PHE A 218 33.93 -2.37 8.98
C PHE A 218 33.84 -1.09 9.81
N ILE A 219 32.64 -0.77 10.27
CA ILE A 219 32.33 0.43 11.04
C ILE A 219 32.08 0.03 12.49
N ASP A 220 32.88 0.58 13.39
CA ASP A 220 32.57 0.57 14.82
C ASP A 220 31.55 1.69 15.09
N PHE A 221 30.27 1.33 15.16
CA PHE A 221 29.20 2.30 15.34
C PHE A 221 29.27 3.03 16.70
N ASN A 222 29.95 2.45 17.70
CA ASN A 222 30.09 3.08 19.02
C ASN A 222 30.84 4.40 18.94
N LYS A 223 31.74 4.57 17.96
CA LYS A 223 32.46 5.83 17.73
C LYS A 223 31.57 7.00 17.37
N PHE A 224 30.33 6.74 16.92
CA PHE A 224 29.35 7.79 16.63
C PHE A 224 28.45 8.07 17.83
N LEU A 225 28.41 7.16 18.80
CA LEU A 225 27.76 7.46 20.06
C LEU A 225 28.56 8.57 20.76
N PRO A 226 27.88 9.55 21.35
CA PRO A 226 28.56 10.60 22.10
C PRO A 226 29.39 10.02 23.24
N GLU A 227 30.71 10.08 23.09
CA GLU A 227 31.65 9.99 24.20
C GLU A 227 31.63 11.33 24.96
N VAL A 228 31.67 11.27 26.28
CA VAL A 228 31.99 12.46 27.09
C VAL A 228 33.46 12.78 26.85
N ILE A 229 33.76 13.52 25.78
CA ILE A 229 35.08 14.11 25.59
C ILE A 229 35.11 15.35 26.47
N THR A 230 35.63 15.23 27.70
CA THR A 230 36.05 16.38 28.50
C THR A 230 37.30 16.97 27.84
N THR A 231 37.12 17.95 26.96
CA THR A 231 38.25 18.78 26.51
C THR A 231 38.74 19.61 27.69
N ASN A 232 40.04 19.56 27.99
CA ASN A 232 40.72 20.31 29.07
C ASN A 232 40.78 21.84 28.83
N THR A 233 39.81 22.39 28.12
CA THR A 233 39.63 23.82 27.87
C THR A 233 38.43 24.29 28.67
N LYS A 234 38.46 25.53 29.18
CA LYS A 234 37.39 26.16 29.98
C LYS A 234 35.98 26.16 29.35
N ASP A 235 35.83 25.62 28.14
CA ASP A 235 34.56 25.23 27.52
C ASP A 235 34.38 23.71 27.59
N ASN A 236 33.55 23.25 28.53
CA ASN A 236 33.02 21.88 28.57
C ASN A 236 31.98 21.68 27.45
N SER A 237 32.40 21.76 26.18
CA SER A 237 31.51 21.50 25.05
C SER A 237 31.58 20.03 24.64
N THR A 238 30.53 19.26 24.96
CA THR A 238 30.39 17.86 24.51
C THR A 238 30.14 17.83 23.00
N VAL A 239 31.09 17.32 22.22
CA VAL A 239 30.90 17.14 20.77
C VAL A 239 30.20 15.80 20.50
N ILE A 240 28.88 15.85 20.28
CA ILE A 240 28.10 14.67 19.87
C ILE A 240 28.33 14.42 18.37
N LEU A 241 29.19 13.46 18.02
CA LEU A 241 29.51 13.12 16.61
C LEU A 241 28.27 12.71 15.81
N TYR A 242 27.32 12.03 16.44
CA TYR A 242 26.02 11.69 15.86
C TYR A 242 25.29 12.89 15.24
N ASN A 243 25.38 14.08 15.85
CA ASN A 243 24.68 15.28 15.37
C ASN A 243 25.33 15.89 14.11
N LYS A 244 26.55 15.46 13.77
CA LYS A 244 27.25 15.88 12.55
C LYS A 244 27.02 14.95 11.37
N LEU A 245 26.39 13.80 11.61
CA LEU A 245 26.09 12.81 10.58
C LEU A 245 24.92 13.27 9.70
N ASP A 246 24.95 12.86 8.43
CA ASP A 246 23.80 13.02 7.55
C ASP A 246 22.63 12.13 7.98
N ASN A 247 21.47 12.36 7.39
CA ASN A 247 20.23 11.64 7.72
C ASN A 247 20.33 10.11 7.54
N LEU A 248 21.04 9.63 6.50
CA LEU A 248 21.21 8.20 6.24
C LEU A 248 22.18 7.57 7.24
N GLN A 249 23.27 8.26 7.55
CA GLN A 249 24.25 7.84 8.54
C GLN A 249 23.62 7.78 9.94
N ARG A 250 22.86 8.80 10.35
CA ARG A 250 22.12 8.82 11.63
C ARG A 250 21.16 7.64 11.72
N TRP A 251 20.35 7.41 10.69
CA TRP A 251 19.45 6.25 10.62
C TRP A 251 20.20 4.93 10.78
N LYS A 252 21.31 4.74 10.04
CA LYS A 252 22.14 3.52 10.13
C LYS A 252 22.69 3.30 11.55
N VAL A 253 23.24 4.33 12.18
CA VAL A 253 23.75 4.24 13.57
C VAL A 253 22.63 3.89 14.54
N PHE A 254 21.49 4.58 14.42
CA PHE A 254 20.32 4.36 15.27
C PHE A 254 19.79 2.91 15.20
N VAL A 255 19.54 2.41 13.98
CA VAL A 255 18.99 1.07 13.79
C VAL A 255 20.02 -0.03 14.12
N THR A 256 21.32 0.25 13.92
CA THR A 256 22.41 -0.65 14.34
C THR A 256 22.48 -0.76 15.86
N ALA A 257 22.26 0.34 16.59
CA ALA A 257 22.20 0.32 18.05
C ALA A 257 21.05 -0.56 18.57
N ILE A 258 19.85 -0.46 17.97
CA ILE A 258 18.71 -1.33 18.32
C ILE A 258 19.05 -2.81 18.07
N TYR A 259 19.61 -3.13 16.91
CA TYR A 259 20.00 -4.49 16.56
C TYR A 259 21.04 -5.03 17.55
N ASN A 260 22.10 -4.28 17.83
CA ASN A 260 23.13 -4.70 18.78
C ASN A 260 22.57 -4.89 20.19
N PHE A 261 21.71 -4.00 20.68
CA PHE A 261 21.03 -4.20 21.96
C PHE A 261 20.26 -5.53 21.97
N SER A 262 19.49 -5.82 20.90
CA SER A 262 18.69 -7.03 20.80
C SER A 262 19.50 -8.34 20.75
N LEU A 263 20.76 -8.31 20.34
CA LEU A 263 21.64 -9.49 20.37
C LEU A 263 22.09 -9.86 21.79
N HIS A 264 22.12 -8.89 22.71
CA HIS A 264 22.62 -9.05 24.08
C HIS A 264 21.52 -9.28 25.12
N THR A 265 20.25 -9.26 24.72
CA THR A 265 19.13 -9.64 25.59
C THR A 265 19.04 -11.16 25.78
N LYS A 266 18.10 -11.61 26.60
CA LYS A 266 17.85 -13.04 26.82
C LYS A 266 17.20 -13.70 25.59
N GLN A 267 17.95 -14.54 24.87
CA GLN A 267 17.55 -15.07 23.55
C GLN A 267 16.53 -16.23 23.56
N TRP A 268 16.12 -16.73 24.73
CA TRP A 268 15.28 -17.95 24.86
C TRP A 268 13.96 -17.89 24.09
N GLY A 269 13.33 -16.72 23.98
CA GLY A 269 12.04 -16.57 23.29
C GLY A 269 12.15 -16.84 21.79
N LYS A 270 13.22 -16.35 21.15
CA LYS A 270 13.55 -16.64 19.74
C LYS A 270 13.85 -18.12 19.53
N GLU A 271 14.67 -18.72 20.40
CA GLU A 271 15.04 -20.13 20.29
C GLU A 271 13.81 -21.04 20.43
N ASN A 272 12.95 -20.75 21.40
CA ASN A 272 11.70 -21.48 21.59
C ASN A 272 10.75 -21.31 20.40
N TYR A 273 10.66 -20.12 19.82
CA TYR A 273 9.86 -19.88 18.63
C TYR A 273 10.27 -20.81 17.47
N PHE A 274 11.54 -20.79 17.07
CA PHE A 274 12.04 -21.62 15.97
C PHE A 274 11.92 -23.12 16.26
N LYS A 275 12.17 -23.54 17.50
CA LYS A 275 11.99 -24.93 17.93
C LYS A 275 10.54 -25.39 17.81
N LYS A 276 9.56 -24.54 18.15
CA LYS A 276 8.12 -24.84 18.05
C LYS A 276 7.69 -25.11 16.61
N ILE A 277 8.24 -24.35 15.65
CA ILE A 277 7.95 -24.50 14.22
C ILE A 277 8.88 -25.50 13.49
N GLY A 278 9.55 -26.39 14.23
CA GLY A 278 10.34 -27.49 13.66
C GLY A 278 11.77 -27.15 13.21
N ILE A 279 12.19 -25.89 13.30
CA ILE A 279 13.55 -25.46 12.95
C ILE A 279 14.47 -25.76 14.13
N SER A 280 15.12 -26.92 14.10
CA SER A 280 15.97 -27.40 15.18
C SER A 280 17.03 -28.36 14.66
N ALA A 281 18.30 -28.10 14.98
CA ALA A 281 19.42 -28.97 14.63
C ALA A 281 19.36 -30.33 15.37
N LYS A 282 18.70 -30.37 16.53
CA LYS A 282 18.48 -31.62 17.27
C LYS A 282 17.48 -32.54 16.58
N LYS A 283 16.40 -31.98 16.02
CA LYS A 283 15.38 -32.76 15.29
C LYS A 283 15.77 -33.02 13.84
N ASN A 284 16.37 -32.02 13.20
CA ASN A 284 16.76 -32.02 11.79
C ASN A 284 18.23 -31.56 11.68
N PRO A 285 19.22 -32.46 11.80
CA PRO A 285 20.65 -32.10 11.80
C PRO A 285 21.12 -31.34 10.57
N ILE A 286 20.45 -31.54 9.42
CA ILE A 286 20.70 -30.79 8.17
C ILE A 286 20.46 -29.27 8.30
N LEU A 287 19.71 -28.83 9.32
CA LEU A 287 19.46 -27.41 9.58
C LEU A 287 20.51 -26.78 10.52
N SER A 288 21.60 -27.47 10.84
CA SER A 288 22.61 -26.98 11.79
C SER A 288 23.16 -25.59 11.43
N GLU A 289 23.44 -25.34 10.16
CA GLU A 289 23.89 -24.02 9.70
C GLU A 289 22.82 -22.94 9.84
N LYS A 290 21.55 -23.26 9.55
CA LYS A 290 20.42 -22.32 9.70
C LYS A 290 20.17 -21.98 11.16
N VAL A 291 20.27 -22.96 12.06
CA VAL A 291 20.14 -22.75 13.50
C VAL A 291 21.30 -21.90 14.03
N MET A 292 22.54 -22.17 13.60
CA MET A 292 23.68 -21.33 13.93
C MET A 292 23.48 -19.88 13.44
N MET A 293 22.95 -19.70 12.22
CA MET A 293 22.64 -18.38 11.69
C MET A 293 21.58 -17.66 12.53
N ILE A 294 20.51 -18.34 12.94
CA ILE A 294 19.49 -17.78 13.85
C ILE A 294 20.13 -17.33 15.17
N HIS A 295 21.01 -18.15 15.76
CA HIS A 295 21.64 -17.81 17.03
C HIS A 295 22.59 -16.62 16.90
N LYS A 296 23.39 -16.55 15.84
CA LYS A 296 24.44 -15.53 15.67
C LYS A 296 23.97 -14.22 15.04
N LYS A 297 22.96 -14.24 14.17
CA LYS A 297 22.58 -13.10 13.32
C LYS A 297 21.20 -12.51 13.60
N LEU A 298 20.38 -13.15 14.43
CA LEU A 298 19.08 -12.61 14.82
C LEU A 298 19.11 -12.21 16.29
N GLY A 299 18.55 -11.05 16.60
CA GLY A 299 18.35 -10.61 17.98
C GLY A 299 16.97 -10.97 18.52
N PHE A 300 16.74 -10.65 19.79
CA PHE A 300 15.44 -10.81 20.43
C PHE A 300 15.14 -9.61 21.34
N LEU A 301 13.87 -9.25 21.45
CA LEU A 301 13.40 -8.26 22.42
C LEU A 301 12.14 -8.82 23.08
N HIS A 302 12.21 -9.11 24.37
CA HIS A 302 11.01 -9.40 25.15
C HIS A 302 10.25 -8.09 25.39
N LEU A 303 8.94 -8.16 25.66
CA LEU A 303 8.12 -6.98 26.00
C LEU A 303 8.73 -6.15 27.15
N ALA A 304 9.35 -6.83 28.12
CA ALA A 304 10.04 -6.18 29.25
C ALA A 304 11.30 -5.42 28.83
N ASP A 305 11.96 -5.80 27.74
CA ASP A 305 13.19 -5.18 27.25
C ASP A 305 12.93 -3.85 26.55
N ILE A 306 11.68 -3.58 26.13
CA ILE A 306 11.34 -2.38 25.35
C ILE A 306 11.63 -1.09 26.14
N LYS A 307 11.35 -1.08 27.45
CA LYS A 307 11.68 0.06 28.31
C LYS A 307 13.20 0.23 28.43
N ASN A 308 13.92 -0.88 28.61
CA ASN A 308 15.38 -0.86 28.73
C ASN A 308 16.05 -0.44 27.43
N LEU A 309 15.50 -0.82 26.27
CA LEU A 309 15.96 -0.36 24.96
C LEU A 309 15.77 1.16 24.83
N ILE A 310 14.60 1.69 25.19
CA ILE A 310 14.35 3.13 25.12
C ILE A 310 15.33 3.88 26.03
N ASN A 311 15.53 3.40 27.27
CA ASN A 311 16.51 4.00 28.18
C ASN A 311 17.92 3.88 27.63
N TYR A 312 18.35 2.73 27.10
CA TYR A 312 19.65 2.57 26.47
C TYR A 312 19.87 3.60 25.34
N LEU A 313 18.86 3.81 24.48
CA LEU A 313 18.98 4.76 23.37
C LEU A 313 19.05 6.23 23.83
N LEU A 314 18.31 6.60 24.88
CA LEU A 314 18.27 7.97 25.40
C LEU A 314 19.40 8.28 26.39
N ASP A 315 19.72 7.34 27.26
CA ASP A 315 20.61 7.52 28.39
C ASP A 315 22.03 7.05 28.09
N ASP A 316 22.21 5.93 27.40
CA ASP A 316 23.55 5.39 27.13
C ASP A 316 24.06 5.86 25.76
N CYS A 317 23.23 5.77 24.72
CA CYS A 317 23.55 6.27 23.38
C CYS A 317 23.35 7.79 23.24
N LYS A 318 22.69 8.45 24.20
CA LYS A 318 22.31 9.88 24.16
C LYS A 318 21.75 10.34 22.81
N PHE A 319 20.93 9.51 22.16
CA PHE A 319 20.23 9.94 20.96
C PHE A 319 19.20 11.01 21.30
N ILE A 320 19.01 11.95 20.37
CA ILE A 320 18.01 13.02 20.51
C ILE A 320 16.62 12.38 20.52
N ALA A 321 15.78 12.72 21.50
CA ALA A 321 14.44 12.16 21.63
C ALA A 321 13.58 12.37 20.36
N ASP A 322 13.78 13.47 19.64
CA ASP A 322 13.11 13.75 18.37
C ASP A 322 13.42 12.70 17.30
N ASP A 323 14.65 12.15 17.26
CA ASP A 323 14.99 11.08 16.31
C ASP A 323 14.23 9.79 16.67
N LEU A 324 14.06 9.46 17.96
CA LEU A 324 13.26 8.29 18.37
C LEU A 324 11.78 8.43 17.99
N VAL A 325 11.27 9.67 17.95
CA VAL A 325 9.90 9.99 17.50
C VAL A 325 9.83 9.95 15.97
N GLU A 326 10.75 10.60 15.27
CA GLU A 326 10.81 10.66 13.81
C GLU A 326 10.91 9.25 13.21
N TYR A 327 11.80 8.43 13.76
CA TYR A 327 12.03 7.05 13.34
C TYR A 327 10.93 6.08 13.83
N GLY A 328 9.94 6.56 14.59
CA GLY A 328 8.75 5.80 14.95
C GLY A 328 8.95 4.77 16.07
N LEU A 329 10.00 4.89 16.87
CA LEU A 329 10.23 4.04 18.04
C LEU A 329 9.31 4.45 19.21
N ILE A 330 9.23 5.74 19.51
CA ILE A 330 8.38 6.30 20.58
C ILE A 330 7.17 7.01 19.98
N ALA A 331 6.01 6.92 20.64
CA ALA A 331 4.82 7.69 20.26
C ALA A 331 4.95 9.16 20.68
N HIS A 332 4.60 10.06 19.76
CA HIS A 332 4.14 11.40 20.09
C HIS A 332 2.60 11.43 20.03
N LYS A 333 1.96 12.47 20.59
CA LYS A 333 0.48 12.59 20.71
C LYS A 333 -0.31 12.25 19.43
N ASN A 334 0.32 12.26 18.24
CA ASN A 334 -0.28 11.94 16.93
C ASN A 334 0.48 10.89 16.09
N SER A 335 1.47 10.15 16.61
CA SER A 335 2.19 9.09 15.85
C SER A 335 1.88 7.68 16.37
N LYS A 336 1.53 6.76 15.47
CA LYS A 336 1.43 5.33 15.79
C LYS A 336 2.85 4.79 16.03
N ARG A 337 3.06 4.02 17.11
CA ARG A 337 4.37 3.36 17.35
C ARG A 337 4.64 2.36 16.23
N ILE A 338 5.89 2.00 15.97
CA ILE A 338 6.20 0.80 15.18
C ILE A 338 6.29 -0.44 16.08
N MET A 339 6.67 -0.28 17.35
CA MET A 339 6.58 -1.33 18.38
C MET A 339 5.14 -1.52 18.94
N VAL A 340 4.10 -1.42 18.11
CA VAL A 340 2.70 -1.62 18.54
C VAL A 340 2.35 -3.10 18.57
N SER A 341 1.66 -3.49 19.65
CA SER A 341 1.09 -4.82 19.92
C SER A 341 2.09 -5.98 19.97
N ILE A 342 3.16 -5.83 20.74
CA ILE A 342 3.96 -6.96 21.22
C ILE A 342 3.23 -7.56 22.43
N GLU A 343 2.87 -8.85 22.37
CA GLU A 343 2.38 -9.56 23.55
C GLU A 343 3.51 -10.22 24.35
N GLU A 344 4.46 -10.83 23.66
CA GLU A 344 5.53 -11.63 24.28
C GLU A 344 6.91 -11.08 23.88
N GLY A 345 7.26 -11.18 22.60
CA GLY A 345 8.52 -10.65 22.12
C GLY A 345 8.61 -10.52 20.61
N LEU A 346 9.72 -9.94 20.18
CA LEU A 346 10.09 -9.71 18.80
C LEU A 346 11.42 -10.39 18.49
N ILE A 347 11.47 -11.17 17.42
CA ILE A 347 12.73 -11.57 16.81
C ILE A 347 13.15 -10.43 15.89
N VAL A 348 14.37 -9.93 16.09
CA VAL A 348 14.91 -8.77 15.39
C VAL A 348 15.83 -9.25 14.27
N VAL A 349 15.47 -8.91 13.04
CA VAL A 349 16.08 -9.48 11.84
C VAL A 349 16.70 -8.35 11.01
N PRO A 350 18.04 -8.30 10.89
CA PRO A 350 18.72 -7.16 10.31
C PRO A 350 18.72 -7.18 8.77
N ASN A 351 18.59 -6.01 8.18
CA ASN A 351 18.93 -5.76 6.77
C ASN A 351 20.25 -5.00 6.72
N PHE A 352 21.34 -5.68 6.38
CA PHE A 352 22.66 -5.05 6.33
C PHE A 352 22.82 -4.17 5.09
N ASP A 353 23.66 -3.16 5.23
CA ASP A 353 24.20 -2.41 4.09
C ASP A 353 25.14 -3.30 3.25
N MET A 354 25.26 -3.00 1.96
CA MET A 354 26.07 -3.81 1.04
C MET A 354 27.57 -3.79 1.33
N TYR A 355 28.08 -2.65 1.80
CA TYR A 355 29.51 -2.37 1.88
C TYR A 355 29.97 -2.03 3.29
N THR A 356 29.09 -2.20 4.29
CA THR A 356 29.40 -1.95 5.70
C THR A 356 28.65 -2.95 6.57
N ASN A 357 29.17 -3.21 7.77
CA ASN A 357 28.49 -4.00 8.81
C ASN A 357 27.29 -3.27 9.45
N MET A 358 26.92 -2.09 8.95
CA MET A 358 25.82 -1.28 9.48
C MET A 358 24.46 -1.82 9.02
N VAL A 359 23.45 -1.66 9.85
CA VAL A 359 22.07 -2.03 9.54
C VAL A 359 21.36 -0.87 8.86
N THR A 360 20.51 -1.17 7.88
CA THR A 360 19.69 -0.21 7.11
C THR A 360 18.19 -0.33 7.37
N GLY A 361 17.77 -1.40 8.05
CA GLY A 361 16.39 -1.65 8.46
C GLY A 361 16.29 -2.92 9.27
N LEU A 362 15.17 -3.12 9.95
CA LEU A 362 14.87 -4.35 10.67
C LEU A 362 13.53 -4.90 10.20
N LYS A 363 13.45 -6.22 10.09
CA LYS A 363 12.18 -6.95 10.14
C LYS A 363 11.97 -7.45 11.56
N LEU A 364 10.73 -7.35 12.05
CA LEU A 364 10.39 -7.70 13.42
C LEU A 364 9.35 -8.81 13.39
N ARG A 365 9.73 -10.05 13.75
CA ARG A 365 8.77 -11.17 13.86
C ARG A 365 8.17 -11.19 15.25
N LYS A 366 6.85 -11.11 15.34
CA LYS A 366 6.16 -11.36 16.61
C LYS A 366 6.24 -12.85 16.95
N THR A 367 6.74 -13.19 18.13
CA THR A 367 6.73 -14.59 18.61
C THR A 367 5.33 -15.05 19.01
N LYS A 368 4.47 -14.09 19.37
CA LYS A 368 3.06 -14.28 19.69
C LYS A 368 2.22 -13.14 19.12
N LEU A 369 1.14 -13.48 18.43
CA LEU A 369 0.21 -12.51 17.85
C LEU A 369 -0.85 -12.14 18.88
N LYS A 370 -1.23 -10.87 18.88
CA LYS A 370 -2.29 -10.38 19.75
C LYS A 370 -3.62 -10.97 19.33
N THR A 371 -4.38 -11.51 20.28
CA THR A 371 -5.77 -11.92 20.05
C THR A 371 -6.73 -11.02 20.82
N TRP A 372 -7.91 -10.79 20.26
CA TRP A 372 -8.97 -10.04 20.92
C TRP A 372 -10.33 -10.58 20.48
N ILE A 373 -11.34 -10.41 21.33
CA ILE A 373 -12.71 -10.71 20.97
C ILE A 373 -13.28 -9.49 20.26
N ASP A 374 -13.79 -9.70 19.05
CA ASP A 374 -14.55 -8.71 18.33
C ASP A 374 -15.87 -8.44 19.06
N LYS A 375 -16.14 -7.19 19.40
CA LYS A 375 -17.31 -6.85 20.21
C LYS A 375 -18.63 -6.97 19.44
N GLU A 376 -18.59 -6.92 18.12
CA GLU A 376 -19.78 -7.01 17.26
C GLU A 376 -20.07 -8.46 16.87
N SER A 377 -19.05 -9.23 16.46
CA SER A 377 -19.25 -10.63 16.05
C SER A 377 -19.06 -11.65 17.17
N GLY A 378 -18.46 -11.27 18.31
CA GLY A 378 -18.10 -12.20 19.39
C GLY A 378 -16.92 -13.13 19.04
N GLU A 379 -16.34 -13.00 17.85
CA GLU A 379 -15.28 -13.89 17.36
C GLU A 379 -13.90 -13.49 17.89
N ILE A 380 -13.04 -14.49 18.12
CA ILE A 380 -11.63 -14.25 18.43
C ILE A 380 -10.91 -13.85 17.15
N LYS A 381 -10.55 -12.56 17.04
CA LYS A 381 -9.68 -12.03 15.99
C LYS A 381 -8.22 -12.07 16.44
N THR A 382 -7.33 -12.24 15.48
CA THR A 382 -5.88 -12.26 15.68
C THR A 382 -5.22 -11.17 14.85
N ASP A 383 -4.17 -10.54 15.38
CA ASP A 383 -3.37 -9.56 14.67
C ASP A 383 -2.83 -10.16 13.37
N LYS A 384 -3.18 -9.54 12.24
CA LYS A 384 -2.76 -9.99 10.92
C LYS A 384 -1.31 -9.60 10.61
N ASN A 385 -0.74 -8.62 11.32
CA ASN A 385 0.62 -8.15 11.07
C ASN A 385 1.67 -8.97 11.85
N LYS A 386 2.08 -10.10 11.26
CA LYS A 386 3.05 -11.03 11.85
C LYS A 386 4.49 -10.51 11.82
N GLU A 387 4.82 -9.73 10.80
CA GLU A 387 6.18 -9.25 10.50
C GLU A 387 6.21 -7.75 10.19
N PRO A 388 5.97 -6.88 11.18
CA PRO A 388 6.21 -5.45 10.99
C PRO A 388 7.64 -5.15 10.53
N GLU A 389 7.75 -4.22 9.58
CA GLU A 389 9.03 -3.69 9.11
C GLU A 389 9.36 -2.40 9.88
N PHE A 390 10.53 -2.35 10.51
CA PHE A 390 11.13 -1.14 11.07
C PHE A 390 12.18 -0.64 10.08
N SER A 391 11.70 -0.05 9.00
CA SER A 391 12.52 0.61 8.00
C SER A 391 12.04 2.02 7.74
N TYR A 392 12.97 2.89 7.39
CA TYR A 392 12.66 4.25 7.00
C TYR A 392 12.96 4.41 5.51
N LYS A 393 12.08 3.83 4.66
CA LYS A 393 12.20 3.80 3.18
C LYS A 393 12.37 5.17 2.53
N ARG A 394 12.07 6.26 3.25
CA ARG A 394 12.34 7.64 2.81
C ARG A 394 13.84 7.96 2.78
N ILE A 395 14.65 7.29 3.61
CA ILE A 395 16.07 7.56 3.84
C ILE A 395 16.94 6.39 3.40
N ALA A 396 16.55 5.16 3.73
CA ALA A 396 17.29 3.96 3.39
C ALA A 396 16.40 2.96 2.66
N ASN A 397 16.91 2.33 1.61
CA ASN A 397 16.27 1.18 0.96
C ASN A 397 16.97 -0.08 1.43
N PRO A 398 16.41 -0.82 2.43
CA PRO A 398 17.10 -1.97 2.99
C PRO A 398 17.17 -3.10 1.96
N LEU A 399 18.33 -3.75 1.90
CA LEU A 399 18.48 -4.96 1.10
C LEU A 399 17.67 -6.12 1.70
N PRO A 400 17.22 -7.08 0.89
CA PRO A 400 16.59 -8.30 1.38
C PRO A 400 17.41 -9.01 2.48
N TYR A 401 16.72 -9.69 3.39
CA TYR A 401 17.41 -10.38 4.48
C TYR A 401 18.29 -11.49 3.92
N HIS A 402 19.53 -11.55 4.43
CA HIS A 402 20.57 -12.52 4.10
C HIS A 402 21.19 -12.38 2.69
N LEU A 403 20.86 -11.32 1.93
CA LEU A 403 21.70 -10.91 0.81
C LEU A 403 23.03 -10.37 1.37
N THR A 404 24.16 -10.98 1.00
CA THR A 404 25.48 -10.57 1.49
C THR A 404 26.43 -10.20 0.35
N ARG A 405 27.46 -9.41 0.66
CA ARG A 405 28.50 -9.03 -0.30
C ARG A 405 29.20 -10.26 -0.89
N GLU A 406 29.52 -11.26 -0.06
CA GLU A 406 30.19 -12.50 -0.48
C GLU A 406 29.35 -13.26 -1.51
N SER A 407 28.03 -13.30 -1.31
CA SER A 407 27.11 -13.96 -2.25
C SER A 407 27.07 -13.29 -3.63
N LEU A 408 27.30 -11.97 -3.70
CA LEU A 408 27.33 -11.21 -4.94
C LEU A 408 28.71 -11.26 -5.62
N LEU A 409 29.79 -11.34 -4.83
CA LEU A 409 31.16 -11.50 -5.34
C LEU A 409 31.36 -12.83 -6.06
N ASP A 410 30.86 -13.92 -5.50
CA ASP A 410 30.89 -15.21 -6.18
C ASP A 410 29.99 -15.14 -7.41
N LYS A 411 30.56 -15.20 -8.62
CA LYS A 411 29.80 -15.15 -9.90
C LYS A 411 29.00 -16.41 -10.20
N SER A 412 29.29 -17.52 -9.53
CA SER A 412 28.63 -18.81 -9.71
C SER A 412 27.45 -19.04 -8.75
N MET A 413 27.35 -18.23 -7.69
CA MET A 413 26.28 -18.32 -6.70
C MET A 413 24.88 -18.28 -7.34
N LYS A 414 24.03 -19.21 -6.95
CA LYS A 414 22.59 -19.19 -7.25
C LYS A 414 21.84 -18.61 -6.07
N PHE A 415 20.68 -18.01 -6.31
CA PHE A 415 19.88 -17.42 -5.24
C PHE A 415 18.55 -18.14 -5.09
N ARG A 416 18.14 -18.43 -3.86
CA ARG A 416 16.79 -18.94 -3.55
C ARG A 416 16.00 -17.88 -2.83
N PHE A 417 14.88 -17.46 -3.40
CA PHE A 417 14.00 -16.45 -2.81
C PHE A 417 12.84 -17.12 -2.12
N PHE A 418 12.59 -16.69 -0.88
CA PHE A 418 11.49 -17.15 -0.04
C PHE A 418 10.62 -15.96 0.35
N GLU A 419 9.32 -16.16 0.51
CA GLU A 419 8.42 -15.10 1.00
C GLU A 419 8.79 -14.69 2.42
N GLY A 420 9.00 -15.67 3.30
CA GLY A 420 9.32 -15.44 4.69
C GLY A 420 10.75 -15.80 5.06
N GLN A 421 11.24 -15.16 6.12
CA GLN A 421 12.41 -15.64 6.86
C GLN A 421 12.18 -17.04 7.46
N LYS A 422 10.93 -17.36 7.81
CA LYS A 422 10.52 -18.67 8.32
C LYS A 422 10.93 -19.76 7.32
N ASP A 423 10.57 -19.57 6.06
CA ASP A 423 10.77 -20.50 4.96
C ASP A 423 12.25 -20.61 4.58
N LEU A 424 12.95 -19.46 4.56
CA LEU A 424 14.41 -19.42 4.40
C LEU A 424 15.14 -20.25 5.47
N HIS A 425 14.69 -20.17 6.73
CA HIS A 425 15.32 -20.91 7.84
C HIS A 425 14.89 -22.38 7.89
N SER A 426 13.78 -22.74 7.22
CA SER A 426 13.33 -24.12 7.06
C SER A 426 14.05 -24.88 5.95
N MET A 427 14.62 -24.16 4.99
CA MET A 427 15.39 -24.76 3.90
C MET A 427 16.84 -25.07 4.34
N PRO A 428 17.36 -26.30 4.15
CA PRO A 428 18.76 -26.60 4.41
C PRO A 428 19.70 -25.73 3.55
N SER A 429 20.82 -25.31 4.13
CA SER A 429 21.88 -24.64 3.38
C SER A 429 22.43 -25.57 2.29
N LYS A 430 22.78 -24.99 1.14
CA LYS A 430 23.33 -25.72 -0.01
C LYS A 430 24.54 -24.95 -0.53
N LYS A 431 25.66 -25.64 -0.76
CA LYS A 431 26.87 -25.01 -1.31
C LYS A 431 26.56 -24.43 -2.70
N GLY A 432 27.06 -23.22 -2.97
CA GLY A 432 26.79 -22.50 -4.22
C GLY A 432 25.39 -21.85 -4.27
N TYR A 433 24.67 -21.82 -3.14
CA TYR A 433 23.39 -21.14 -3.01
C TYR A 433 23.41 -20.08 -1.90
N CYS A 434 22.73 -18.96 -2.15
CA CYS A 434 22.43 -17.94 -1.18
C CYS A 434 20.91 -17.82 -1.02
N ASP A 435 20.43 -18.02 0.20
CA ASP A 435 19.00 -17.96 0.51
C ASP A 435 18.62 -16.56 0.97
N ILE A 436 17.54 -16.01 0.43
CA ILE A 436 17.12 -14.63 0.66
C ILE A 436 15.62 -14.58 0.96
N ALA A 437 15.24 -13.80 1.97
CA ALA A 437 13.83 -13.60 2.33
C ALA A 437 13.29 -12.26 1.84
N ILE A 438 12.25 -12.32 1.00
CA ILE A 438 11.57 -11.21 0.33
C ILE A 438 10.07 -11.25 0.67
N PRO A 439 9.62 -10.60 1.76
CA PRO A 439 8.24 -10.60 2.19
C PRO A 439 7.36 -9.88 1.18
N GLY A 440 6.61 -10.67 0.42
CA GLY A 440 5.73 -10.21 -0.66
C GLY A 440 6.46 -9.60 -1.86
N THR A 441 5.71 -9.32 -2.92
CA THR A 441 6.25 -8.68 -4.15
C THR A 441 6.69 -7.22 -3.96
N SER A 442 6.44 -6.63 -2.79
CA SER A 442 6.90 -5.30 -2.39
C SER A 442 8.12 -5.32 -1.45
N GLY A 443 8.62 -6.52 -1.10
CA GLY A 443 9.76 -6.71 -0.19
C GLY A 443 11.12 -6.40 -0.79
N ILE A 444 11.20 -6.14 -2.10
CA ILE A 444 12.39 -5.72 -2.82
C ILE A 444 12.02 -4.63 -3.84
N ASN A 445 12.84 -3.57 -3.92
CA ASN A 445 12.66 -2.52 -4.91
C ASN A 445 13.09 -3.01 -6.30
N GLU A 446 12.39 -2.58 -7.35
CA GLU A 446 12.66 -3.05 -8.72
C GLU A 446 14.09 -2.73 -9.17
N GLU A 447 14.65 -1.58 -8.75
CA GLU A 447 16.03 -1.20 -9.06
C GLU A 447 17.06 -2.20 -8.50
N MET A 448 16.76 -2.83 -7.35
CA MET A 448 17.65 -3.81 -6.72
C MET A 448 17.71 -5.14 -7.47
N LEU A 449 16.76 -5.42 -8.36
CA LEU A 449 16.78 -6.65 -9.16
C LEU A 449 18.01 -6.73 -10.08
N GLY A 450 18.60 -5.57 -10.39
CA GLY A 450 19.88 -5.45 -11.10
C GLY A 450 21.05 -6.18 -10.45
N LEU A 451 21.02 -6.35 -9.13
CA LEU A 451 22.05 -7.07 -8.38
C LEU A 451 22.15 -8.54 -8.79
N PHE A 452 21.09 -9.10 -9.36
CA PHE A 452 21.01 -10.50 -9.80
C PHE A 452 21.16 -10.68 -11.31
N LYS A 453 21.50 -9.61 -12.05
CA LYS A 453 21.61 -9.67 -13.52
C LYS A 453 22.58 -10.75 -13.98
N GLY A 454 22.14 -11.59 -14.91
CA GLY A 454 22.90 -12.74 -15.43
C GLY A 454 23.02 -13.91 -14.46
N ARG A 455 22.32 -13.88 -13.32
CA ARG A 455 22.35 -14.92 -12.28
C ARG A 455 21.11 -15.80 -12.35
N ILE A 456 21.17 -16.96 -11.70
CA ILE A 456 20.02 -17.85 -11.53
C ILE A 456 19.35 -17.56 -10.19
N VAL A 457 18.05 -17.30 -10.23
CA VAL A 457 17.17 -17.14 -9.07
C VAL A 457 16.10 -18.23 -9.11
N GLU A 458 15.99 -19.00 -8.03
CA GLU A 458 14.93 -19.98 -7.79
C GLU A 458 13.90 -19.36 -6.83
N LEU A 459 12.62 -19.39 -7.19
CA LEU A 459 11.52 -18.86 -6.37
C LEU A 459 10.84 -20.00 -5.60
N TYR A 460 10.91 -19.95 -4.27
CA TYR A 460 10.31 -20.92 -3.34
C TYR A 460 9.18 -20.24 -2.54
N PHE A 461 8.12 -19.91 -3.24
CA PHE A 461 6.96 -19.19 -2.70
C PHE A 461 5.87 -20.17 -2.26
N ASP A 462 4.90 -19.69 -1.50
CA ASP A 462 3.83 -20.53 -0.96
C ASP A 462 3.00 -21.11 -2.11
N GLN A 463 2.51 -22.34 -1.96
CA GLN A 463 1.73 -23.03 -3.01
C GLN A 463 0.26 -22.59 -3.05
N ASP A 464 -0.13 -21.59 -2.26
CA ASP A 464 -1.44 -20.98 -2.35
C ASP A 464 -1.54 -19.97 -3.52
N ASP A 465 -2.76 -19.55 -3.84
CA ASP A 465 -3.02 -18.63 -4.94
C ASP A 465 -2.27 -17.29 -4.80
N ALA A 466 -2.08 -16.81 -3.58
CA ALA A 466 -1.43 -15.52 -3.33
C ALA A 466 0.08 -15.62 -3.56
N GLY A 467 0.71 -16.67 -3.04
CA GLY A 467 2.13 -16.95 -3.22
C GLY A 467 2.48 -17.19 -4.68
N GLN A 468 1.69 -18.01 -5.40
CA GLN A 468 1.93 -18.27 -6.83
C GLN A 468 1.74 -17.02 -7.72
N LYS A 469 0.72 -16.20 -7.44
CA LYS A 469 0.57 -14.89 -8.12
C LYS A 469 1.75 -13.96 -7.83
N GLY A 470 2.23 -13.97 -6.58
CA GLY A 470 3.41 -13.22 -6.15
C GLY A 470 4.68 -13.64 -6.89
N ALA A 471 4.94 -14.95 -6.96
CA ALA A 471 6.08 -15.54 -7.65
C ALA A 471 6.08 -15.20 -9.14
N LEU A 472 4.93 -15.33 -9.82
CA LEU A 472 4.81 -15.02 -11.24
C LEU A 472 5.06 -13.52 -11.53
N LYS A 473 4.58 -12.63 -10.66
CA LYS A 473 4.84 -11.20 -10.77
C LYS A 473 6.33 -10.88 -10.61
N LEU A 474 6.96 -11.43 -9.57
CA LEU A 474 8.40 -11.21 -9.32
C LEU A 474 9.26 -11.82 -10.42
N LYS A 475 8.90 -13.00 -10.93
CA LYS A 475 9.54 -13.64 -12.08
C LYS A 475 9.63 -12.70 -13.27
N LYS A 476 8.51 -12.09 -13.67
CA LYS A 476 8.49 -11.14 -14.79
C LYS A 476 9.41 -9.94 -14.58
N LEU A 477 9.50 -9.43 -13.35
CA LEU A 477 10.37 -8.29 -13.03
C LEU A 477 11.86 -8.67 -13.06
N LEU A 478 12.20 -9.84 -12.54
CA LEU A 478 13.55 -10.39 -12.58
C LEU A 478 14.01 -10.69 -14.01
N GLU A 479 13.15 -11.31 -14.82
CA GLU A 479 13.45 -11.58 -16.24
C GLU A 479 13.70 -10.28 -17.01
N LYS A 480 12.92 -9.21 -16.75
CA LYS A 480 13.17 -7.87 -17.29
C LYS A 480 14.52 -7.27 -16.86
N ALA A 481 14.96 -7.57 -15.64
CA ALA A 481 16.28 -7.17 -15.15
C ALA A 481 17.43 -8.01 -15.73
N GLY A 482 17.14 -9.00 -16.60
CA GLY A 482 18.13 -9.88 -17.21
C GLY A 482 18.58 -11.02 -16.28
N VAL A 483 17.71 -11.43 -15.36
CA VAL A 483 17.94 -12.55 -14.43
C VAL A 483 17.32 -13.83 -15.01
N ILE A 484 17.96 -14.97 -14.80
CA ILE A 484 17.43 -16.29 -15.16
C ILE A 484 16.58 -16.79 -13.99
N VAL A 485 15.29 -16.98 -14.20
CA VAL A 485 14.36 -17.29 -13.10
C VAL A 485 13.75 -18.67 -13.25
N LEU A 486 13.82 -19.47 -12.18
CA LEU A 486 13.17 -20.76 -12.04
C LEU A 486 12.07 -20.64 -10.99
N ASN A 487 10.81 -20.89 -11.38
CA ASN A 487 9.71 -20.97 -10.42
C ASN A 487 9.63 -22.40 -9.88
N ILE A 488 9.82 -22.58 -8.57
CA ILE A 488 9.78 -23.90 -7.95
C ILE A 488 8.38 -24.15 -7.40
N THR A 489 7.74 -25.20 -7.87
CA THR A 489 6.40 -25.64 -7.46
C THR A 489 6.47 -27.07 -6.95
N TRP A 490 5.60 -27.41 -6.00
CA TRP A 490 5.49 -28.77 -5.48
C TRP A 490 4.04 -29.11 -5.17
N ASP A 491 3.77 -30.40 -4.97
CA ASP A 491 2.44 -30.85 -4.58
C ASP A 491 2.10 -30.33 -3.17
N ILE A 492 1.02 -29.55 -3.04
CA ILE A 492 0.55 -28.94 -1.79
C ILE A 492 0.34 -29.96 -0.66
N THR A 493 0.11 -31.23 -0.98
CA THR A 493 0.02 -32.31 0.01
C THR A 493 1.31 -32.46 0.81
N LEU A 494 2.47 -32.16 0.20
CA LEU A 494 3.77 -32.14 0.87
C LEU A 494 3.88 -31.04 1.92
N GLY A 495 3.12 -29.93 1.78
CA GLY A 495 3.10 -28.74 2.63
C GLY A 495 2.70 -27.50 1.83
N ALA A 496 1.97 -26.56 2.45
CA ALA A 496 1.52 -25.34 1.77
C ALA A 496 2.66 -24.32 1.58
N ASP A 497 3.57 -24.25 2.55
CA ASP A 497 4.81 -23.48 2.50
C ASP A 497 6.03 -24.35 2.85
N VAL A 498 7.25 -23.81 2.72
CA VAL A 498 8.50 -24.57 2.95
C VAL A 498 8.61 -25.04 4.40
N ASN A 499 8.12 -24.25 5.36
CA ASN A 499 8.11 -24.66 6.76
C ASN A 499 7.14 -25.83 7.01
N ASP A 500 5.97 -25.83 6.39
CA ASP A 500 5.03 -26.94 6.45
C ASP A 500 5.63 -28.21 5.84
N VAL A 501 6.33 -28.08 4.70
CA VAL A 501 7.05 -29.19 4.06
C VAL A 501 8.09 -29.78 5.02
N LEU A 502 8.85 -28.93 5.72
CA LEU A 502 9.79 -29.37 6.76
C LEU A 502 9.07 -30.09 7.90
N GLN A 503 7.99 -29.52 8.43
CA GLN A 503 7.26 -30.10 9.56
C GLN A 503 6.64 -31.46 9.22
N LYS A 504 6.26 -31.68 7.95
CA LYS A 504 5.78 -32.96 7.43
C LYS A 504 6.89 -33.95 7.07
N GLY A 505 8.17 -33.59 7.23
CA GLY A 505 9.32 -34.45 6.93
C GLY A 505 9.62 -34.61 5.43
N ASN A 506 9.09 -33.73 4.59
CA ASN A 506 9.18 -33.84 3.13
C ASN A 506 10.25 -32.94 2.49
N ILE A 507 11.10 -32.27 3.28
CA ILE A 507 12.00 -31.21 2.79
C ILE A 507 12.92 -31.66 1.64
N PHE A 508 13.38 -32.91 1.63
CA PHE A 508 14.23 -33.44 0.57
C PHE A 508 13.54 -33.61 -0.79
N LYS A 509 12.20 -33.58 -0.83
CA LYS A 509 11.44 -33.68 -2.08
C LYS A 509 11.44 -32.37 -2.87
N ILE A 510 11.91 -31.27 -2.28
CA ILE A 510 11.88 -29.92 -2.90
C ILE A 510 13.27 -29.25 -2.97
N ILE A 511 14.36 -29.98 -2.66
CA ILE A 511 15.76 -29.46 -2.63
C ILE A 511 16.50 -29.63 -3.95
#